data_AF-A0A5R9EH78-F1
#
_entry.id   AF-A0A5R9EH78-F1
#
_cell.length_a   1.000
_cell.length_b   1.000
_cell.length_c   1.000
_cell.angle_alpha   90.00
_cell.angle_beta   90.00
_cell.angle_gamma   90.00
#
_symmetry.space_group_name_H-M   'P 1'
#
loop_
_entity.id
_entity.type
_entity.pdbx_description
1 polymer ?
#
loop_
_entity_poly.entity_id
_entity_poly.type
_entity_poly.pdbx_seq_one_letter_code
_entity_poly.pdbx_strand_id
1 'polypeptide(L)'
;MFNGAANEAFSDVDGISRVIGAEMGDILSRVPLTPDEDFAASGGDSLRAVDLINRLVDRWHPVEGDAAERLRAALVTAVFDQATPGHLAAVVVAESRPPAT
;
A
#
# COMPACT_ATOMS: atom_id res chain seq x y z
N MET A 1 13.56 13.73 -20.36
CA MET A 1 13.79 14.40 -19.07
C MET A 1 12.58 14.25 -18.13
N PHE A 2 11.95 13.07 -18.05
CA PHE A 2 10.67 12.83 -17.34
C PHE A 2 10.81 12.05 -16.02
N ASN A 3 11.95 12.14 -15.32
CA ASN A 3 12.22 11.26 -14.16
C ASN A 3 12.22 11.97 -12.78
N GLY A 4 11.85 13.25 -12.70
CA GLY A 4 11.85 14.01 -11.44
C GLY A 4 10.54 13.87 -10.64
N ALA A 5 9.42 14.19 -11.27
CA ALA A 5 8.12 14.30 -10.59
C ALA A 5 7.56 12.96 -10.07
N ALA A 6 7.80 11.86 -10.79
CA ALA A 6 7.43 10.53 -10.31
C ALA A 6 8.21 10.17 -9.05
N ASN A 7 9.52 10.44 -9.01
CA ASN A 7 10.38 10.12 -7.88
C ASN A 7 10.04 10.95 -6.61
N GLU A 8 9.50 12.17 -6.76
CA GLU A 8 9.00 12.97 -5.64
C GLU A 8 7.63 12.47 -5.12
N ALA A 9 6.71 12.09 -6.00
CA ALA A 9 5.39 11.57 -5.63
C ALA A 9 5.45 10.26 -4.83
N PHE A 10 6.45 9.41 -5.07
CA PHE A 10 6.69 8.17 -4.32
C PHE A 10 7.58 8.36 -3.09
N SER A 11 7.97 9.59 -2.73
CA SER A 11 8.71 9.86 -1.49
C SER A 11 7.80 10.26 -0.31
N ASP A 12 6.52 10.51 -0.58
CA ASP A 12 5.53 10.94 0.41
C ASP A 12 4.87 9.74 1.11
N VAL A 13 5.61 9.12 2.01
CA VAL A 13 5.10 8.03 2.88
C VAL A 13 3.84 8.47 3.63
N ASP A 14 3.78 9.71 4.10
CA ASP A 14 2.63 10.23 4.84
C ASP A 14 1.39 10.38 3.95
N GLY A 15 1.56 10.89 2.72
CA GLY A 15 0.50 10.98 1.71
C GLY A 15 -0.05 9.60 1.35
N ILE A 16 0.84 8.65 1.06
CA ILE A 16 0.45 7.26 0.75
C ILE A 16 -0.23 6.60 1.94
N SER A 17 0.28 6.80 3.16
CA SER A 17 -0.31 6.28 4.40
C SER A 17 -1.75 6.77 4.59
N ARG A 18 -2.02 8.05 4.35
CA ARG A 18 -3.41 8.59 4.40
C ARG A 18 -4.32 7.94 3.37
N VAL A 19 -3.83 7.70 2.15
CA VAL A 19 -4.61 7.03 1.10
C VAL A 19 -4.90 5.58 1.49
N ILE A 20 -3.92 4.85 2.03
CA ILE A 20 -4.12 3.47 2.50
C ILE A 20 -5.10 3.44 3.68
N GLY A 21 -4.97 4.37 4.62
CA GLY A 21 -5.91 4.50 5.75
C GLY A 21 -7.36 4.72 5.28
N ALA A 22 -7.56 5.50 4.21
CA ALA A 22 -8.87 5.68 3.59
C ALA A 22 -9.40 4.37 2.96
N GLU A 23 -8.59 3.65 2.18
CA GLU A 23 -9.00 2.34 1.62
C GLU A 23 -9.38 1.33 2.69
N MET A 24 -8.58 1.26 3.77
CA MET A 24 -8.89 0.41 4.90
C MET A 24 -10.20 0.80 5.56
N GLY A 25 -10.44 2.11 5.75
CA GLY A 25 -11.71 2.63 6.26
C GLY A 25 -12.89 2.20 5.40
N ASP A 26 -12.78 2.34 4.07
CA ASP A 26 -13.82 1.97 3.12
C ASP A 26 -14.13 0.46 3.15
N ILE A 27 -13.10 -0.40 3.14
CA ILE A 27 -13.25 -1.86 3.22
C ILE A 27 -13.92 -2.28 4.54
N LEU A 28 -13.60 -1.57 5.63
CA LEU A 28 -14.15 -1.83 6.96
C LEU A 28 -15.47 -1.07 7.22
N SER A 29 -15.95 -0.28 6.26
CA SER A 29 -17.14 0.58 6.40
C SER A 29 -17.09 1.50 7.64
N ARG A 30 -15.93 2.13 7.86
CA ARG A 30 -15.67 3.06 8.96
C ARG A 30 -14.83 4.24 8.51
N VAL A 31 -14.56 5.15 9.45
CA VAL A 31 -13.62 6.25 9.22
C VAL A 31 -12.22 5.74 8.84
N PRO A 32 -11.43 6.52 8.09
CA PRO A 32 -10.06 6.16 7.73
C PRO A 32 -9.23 5.76 8.95
N LEU A 33 -8.40 4.74 8.78
CA LEU A 33 -7.45 4.33 9.80
C LEU A 33 -6.29 5.32 9.88
N THR A 34 -5.82 5.58 11.09
CA THR A 34 -4.59 6.33 11.34
C THR A 34 -3.34 5.50 10.98
N PRO A 35 -2.17 6.14 10.81
CA PRO A 35 -0.96 5.46 10.31
C PRO A 35 -0.53 4.21 11.09
N ASP A 36 -0.83 4.16 12.38
CA ASP A 36 -0.42 3.09 13.29
C ASP A 36 -1.58 2.15 13.68
N GLU A 37 -2.80 2.39 13.17
CA GLU A 37 -3.95 1.51 13.41
C GLU A 37 -3.82 0.22 12.59
N ASP A 38 -3.82 -0.92 13.28
CA ASP A 38 -3.76 -2.22 12.64
C ASP A 38 -5.11 -2.61 12.02
N PHE A 39 -5.07 -3.08 10.77
CA PHE A 39 -6.24 -3.46 10.00
C PHE A 39 -7.01 -4.63 10.60
N ALA A 40 -6.32 -5.68 11.06
CA ALA A 40 -6.96 -6.86 11.64
C ALA A 40 -7.59 -6.52 13.00
N ALA A 41 -6.87 -5.77 13.84
CA ALA A 41 -7.41 -5.25 15.11
C ALA A 41 -8.63 -4.33 14.90
N SER A 42 -8.73 -3.69 13.74
CA SER A 42 -9.82 -2.81 13.35
C SER A 42 -11.04 -3.53 12.75
N GLY A 43 -11.02 -4.87 12.66
CA GLY A 43 -12.12 -5.69 12.13
C GLY A 43 -11.85 -6.30 10.74
N GLY A 44 -10.63 -6.19 10.23
CA GLY A 44 -10.20 -6.81 8.99
C GLY A 44 -10.10 -8.34 9.09
N ASP A 45 -10.24 -8.99 7.94
CA ASP A 45 -10.08 -10.44 7.78
C ASP A 45 -9.29 -10.74 6.50
N SER A 46 -8.97 -12.02 6.27
CA SER A 46 -8.13 -12.43 5.15
C SER A 46 -8.73 -12.10 3.77
N LEU A 47 -10.06 -12.15 3.61
CA LEU A 47 -10.70 -11.82 2.33
C LEU A 47 -10.61 -10.33 2.06
N ARG A 48 -10.87 -9.52 3.09
CA ARG A 48 -10.72 -8.06 3.03
C ARG A 48 -9.27 -7.61 2.86
N ALA A 49 -8.32 -8.35 3.42
CA ALA A 49 -6.89 -8.12 3.19
C ALA A 49 -6.50 -8.36 1.73
N VAL A 50 -7.04 -9.41 1.10
CA VAL A 50 -6.84 -9.65 -0.34
C VAL A 50 -7.47 -8.54 -1.19
N ASP A 51 -8.68 -8.07 -0.85
CA ASP A 51 -9.29 -6.90 -1.52
C ASP A 51 -8.39 -5.66 -1.39
N LEU A 52 -7.91 -5.36 -0.17
CA LEU A 52 -6.98 -4.27 0.07
C LEU A 52 -5.74 -4.37 -0.84
N ILE A 53 -5.04 -5.52 -0.82
CA ILE A 53 -3.84 -5.74 -1.64
C ILE A 53 -4.12 -5.49 -3.12
N ASN A 54 -5.24 -5.99 -3.65
CA ASN A 54 -5.62 -5.78 -5.04
C ASN A 54 -5.82 -4.29 -5.35
N ARG A 55 -6.51 -3.54 -4.48
CA ARG A 55 -6.73 -2.10 -4.67
C ARG A 55 -5.43 -1.30 -4.62
N LEU A 56 -4.51 -1.67 -3.73
CA LEU A 56 -3.21 -0.99 -3.63
C LEU A 56 -2.36 -1.27 -4.88
N VAL A 57 -2.31 -2.52 -5.34
CA VAL A 57 -1.57 -2.88 -6.57
C VAL A 57 -2.15 -2.14 -7.78
N ASP A 58 -3.47 -2.15 -7.97
CA ASP A 58 -4.13 -1.45 -9.08
C ASP A 58 -3.86 0.07 -9.05
N ARG A 59 -3.80 0.66 -7.85
CA ARG A 59 -3.54 2.09 -7.69
C ARG A 59 -2.14 2.52 -8.14
N TRP A 60 -1.09 1.77 -7.78
CA TRP A 60 0.30 2.19 -8.04
C TRP A 60 0.95 1.46 -9.21
N HIS A 61 0.46 0.27 -9.56
CA HIS A 61 0.87 -0.50 -10.74
C HIS A 61 -0.35 -1.04 -11.49
N PRO A 62 -1.15 -0.17 -12.15
CA PRO A 62 -2.37 -0.57 -12.87
C PRO A 62 -2.10 -1.42 -14.12
N VAL A 63 -0.84 -1.50 -14.57
CA VAL A 63 -0.44 -2.32 -15.72
C VAL A 63 0.24 -3.58 -15.19
N GLU A 64 -0.31 -4.73 -15.55
CA GLU A 64 0.26 -6.04 -15.26
C GLU A 64 1.72 -6.13 -15.73
N GLY A 65 2.58 -6.70 -14.88
CA GLY A 65 4.01 -6.86 -15.13
C GLY A 65 4.81 -7.06 -13.86
N ASP A 66 6.14 -7.16 -14.00
CA ASP A 66 7.05 -7.51 -12.90
C ASP A 66 6.95 -6.56 -11.70
N ALA A 67 6.69 -5.27 -11.93
CA ALA A 67 6.52 -4.28 -10.86
C ALA A 67 5.23 -4.52 -10.05
N ALA A 68 4.12 -4.83 -10.72
CA ALA A 68 2.85 -5.14 -10.07
C ALA A 68 2.96 -6.43 -9.24
N GLU A 69 3.59 -7.48 -9.78
CA GLU A 69 3.78 -8.75 -9.07
C GLU A 69 4.72 -8.60 -7.86
N ARG A 70 5.80 -7.84 -8.01
CA ARG A 70 6.70 -7.51 -6.88
C ARG A 70 5.97 -6.78 -5.76
N LEU A 71 5.22 -5.73 -6.10
CA LEU A 71 4.44 -4.99 -5.10
C LEU A 71 3.41 -5.90 -4.42
N ARG A 72 2.71 -6.74 -5.20
CA ARG A 72 1.74 -7.71 -4.68
C ARG A 72 2.39 -8.66 -3.68
N ALA A 73 3.51 -9.27 -4.02
CA ALA A 73 4.23 -10.18 -3.13
C ALA A 73 4.69 -9.48 -1.85
N ALA A 74 5.25 -8.27 -1.95
CA ALA A 74 5.68 -7.49 -0.81
C ALA A 74 4.51 -7.11 0.11
N LEU A 75 3.38 -6.68 -0.46
CA LEU A 75 2.17 -6.34 0.30
C LEU A 75 1.54 -7.55 0.98
N VAL A 76 1.54 -8.74 0.35
CA VAL A 76 1.08 -9.98 0.99
C VAL A 76 1.90 -10.22 2.26
N THR A 77 3.23 -10.20 2.18
CA THR A 77 4.08 -10.37 3.36
C THR A 77 3.82 -9.29 4.41
N ALA A 78 3.78 -8.02 4.00
CA ALA A 78 3.61 -6.89 4.91
C ALA A 78 2.27 -6.90 5.64
N VAL A 79 1.17 -7.28 4.98
CA VAL A 79 -0.16 -7.36 5.61
C VAL A 79 -0.23 -8.47 6.66
N PHE A 80 0.52 -9.56 6.52
CA PHE A 80 0.56 -10.62 7.53
C PHE A 80 1.55 -10.33 8.68
N ASP A 81 2.48 -9.39 8.50
CA ASP A 81 3.44 -8.96 9.53
C ASP A 81 2.93 -7.74 10.31
N GLN A 82 2.65 -6.63 9.62
CA GLN A 82 2.14 -5.38 10.20
C GLN A 82 1.16 -4.67 9.25
N ALA A 83 -0.14 -4.87 9.47
CA ALA A 83 -1.20 -4.35 8.61
C ALA A 83 -1.62 -2.91 8.96
N THR A 84 -0.64 -2.03 9.17
CA THR A 84 -0.87 -0.59 9.46
C THR A 84 -0.69 0.25 8.21
N PRO A 85 -1.45 1.35 8.01
CA PRO A 85 -1.27 2.20 6.83
C PRO A 85 0.15 2.74 6.65
N GLY A 86 0.83 3.10 7.75
CA GLY A 86 2.21 3.60 7.72
C GLY A 86 3.21 2.56 7.22
N HIS A 87 3.09 1.31 7.69
CA HIS A 87 3.96 0.23 7.23
C HIS A 87 3.74 -0.11 5.76
N LEU A 88 2.47 -0.26 5.34
CA LEU A 88 2.16 -0.55 3.94
C LEU A 88 2.59 0.58 3.01
N ALA A 89 2.51 1.83 3.45
CA ALA A 89 3.02 2.97 2.68
C ALA A 89 4.52 2.88 2.45
N ALA A 90 5.29 2.52 3.48
CA ALA A 90 6.73 2.32 3.33
C ALA A 90 7.07 1.21 2.34
N VAL A 91 6.28 0.13 2.30
CA VAL A 91 6.42 -0.96 1.32
C VAL A 91 6.14 -0.48 -0.10
N VAL A 92 5.06 0.27 -0.32
CA VAL A 92 4.75 0.85 -1.64
C VAL A 92 5.89 1.74 -2.13
N VAL A 93 6.43 2.60 -1.26
CA VAL A 93 7.56 3.48 -1.59
C VAL A 93 8.81 2.66 -1.95
N ALA A 94 9.12 1.62 -1.19
CA ALA A 94 10.28 0.77 -1.43
C ALA A 94 10.20 0.05 -2.79
N GLU A 95 9.03 -0.51 -3.13
CA GLU A 95 8.84 -1.26 -4.38
C GLU A 95 8.67 -0.36 -5.60
N SER A 96 8.28 0.91 -5.42
CA SER A 96 8.20 1.90 -6.49
C SER A 96 9.59 2.39 -6.94
N ARG A 97 10.65 2.11 -6.18
CA ARG A 97 12.02 2.49 -6.54
C ARG A 97 12.61 1.47 -7.52
N PRO A 98 13.23 1.91 -8.63
CA PRO A 98 13.97 1.00 -9.49
C PRO A 98 15.15 0.38 -8.71
N PRO A 99 15.49 -0.90 -8.95
CA PRO A 99 16.65 -1.51 -8.32
C PRO A 99 17.91 -0.71 -8.66
N ALA A 100 18.73 -0.43 -7.64
CA ALA A 100 20.03 0.19 -7.84
C ALA A 100 20.88 -0.75 -8.72
N THR A 101 21.34 -0.23 -9.85
CA THR A 101 22.16 -0.95 -10.84
C THR A 101 23.61 -1.04 -10.40
#